data_AF-A0A2N1TTL6-F1
#
_entry.id   AF-A0A2N1TTL6-F1
#
_cell.length_a   1.000
_cell.length_b   1.000
_cell.length_c   1.000
_cell.angle_alpha   90.00
_cell.angle_beta   90.00
_cell.angle_gamma   90.00
#
_symmetry.space_group_name_H-M   'P 1'
#
loop_
_entity.id
_entity.type
_entity.pdbx_description
1 polymer ?
#
loop_
_entity_poly.entity_id
_entity_poly.type
_entity_poly.pdbx_seq_one_letter_code
_entity_poly.pdbx_strand_id
1 'polypeptide(L)'
;MSRQENYVIRKVAKRDVLMDAEDYHNPKIKNATLILTKDGHIYARDKKTRKTKSLARIIMNAKRGQVVDHRDRNPLNNQKSNLRIATHRQNMLNRVLKNSTGFIGVHTRKNKKGEKIYCASYISEKKRHSFYSPATPYGLVVAAAARDKFILQNGDEEYAPLNFEIFKKEPYKSLLLGGDLYEIRKEEVRK
;
A
#
# COMPACT_ATOMS: atom_id res chain seq x y z
N MET A 1 -0.54 -28.42 17.90
CA MET A 1 -0.50 -28.93 16.51
C MET A 1 0.28 -27.94 15.67
N SER A 2 1.52 -28.24 15.31
CA SER A 2 2.32 -27.34 14.46
C SER A 2 1.66 -27.26 13.08
N ARG A 3 1.26 -26.06 12.67
CA ARG A 3 0.83 -25.81 11.28
C ARG A 3 1.96 -26.27 10.38
N GLN A 4 1.76 -27.31 9.58
CA GLN A 4 2.61 -27.53 8.42
C GLN A 4 2.59 -26.22 7.62
N GLU A 5 3.78 -25.68 7.38
CA GLU A 5 3.92 -24.48 6.56
C GLU A 5 3.46 -24.83 5.14
N ASN A 6 2.25 -24.40 4.78
CA ASN A 6 1.65 -24.64 3.46
C ASN A 6 2.27 -23.76 2.35
N TYR A 7 3.52 -23.34 2.52
CA TYR A 7 4.23 -22.45 1.61
C TYR A 7 5.64 -22.97 1.34
N VAL A 8 6.20 -22.56 0.20
CA VAL A 8 7.54 -22.89 -0.25
C VAL A 8 8.35 -21.61 -0.39
N ILE A 9 9.60 -21.65 0.08
CA ILE A 9 10.59 -20.61 -0.18
C ILE A 9 11.49 -21.07 -1.32
N ARG A 10 11.46 -20.33 -2.43
CA ARG A 10 12.34 -20.58 -3.58
C ARG A 10 13.37 -19.46 -3.70
N LYS A 11 14.66 -19.81 -3.75
CA LYS A 11 15.71 -18.83 -4.03
C LYS A 11 15.74 -18.46 -5.52
N VAL A 12 15.63 -17.16 -5.81
CA VAL A 12 15.77 -16.59 -7.16
C VAL A 12 16.71 -15.40 -7.06
N ALA A 13 17.83 -15.43 -7.80
CA ALA A 13 18.86 -14.39 -7.72
C ALA A 13 19.28 -14.04 -6.28
N LYS A 14 19.48 -15.05 -5.44
CA LYS A 14 19.82 -14.95 -4.00
C LYS A 14 18.72 -14.31 -3.11
N ARG A 15 17.51 -14.09 -3.63
CA ARG A 15 16.35 -13.59 -2.87
C ARG A 15 15.37 -14.72 -2.58
N ASP A 16 14.73 -14.67 -1.41
CA ASP A 16 13.71 -15.63 -1.01
C ASP A 16 12.36 -15.22 -1.58
N VAL A 17 11.78 -16.09 -2.42
CA VAL A 17 10.46 -15.91 -3.02
C VAL A 17 9.50 -16.87 -2.33
N LEU A 18 8.46 -16.32 -1.70
CA LEU A 18 7.45 -17.09 -0.99
C LEU A 18 6.29 -17.39 -1.94
N MET A 19 5.80 -18.63 -1.96
CA MET A 19 4.63 -19.07 -2.72
C MET A 19 3.88 -20.12 -1.90
N ASP A 20 2.58 -20.27 -2.11
CA ASP A 20 1.87 -21.41 -1.54
C ASP A 20 2.36 -22.73 -2.19
N ALA A 21 2.34 -23.83 -1.43
CA ALA A 21 2.86 -25.12 -1.91
C ALA A 21 2.12 -25.61 -3.17
N GLU A 22 0.81 -25.40 -3.24
CA GLU A 22 -0.02 -25.73 -4.41
C GLU A 22 0.48 -25.00 -5.67
N ASP A 23 0.74 -23.69 -5.56
CA ASP A 23 1.19 -22.87 -6.68
C ASP A 23 2.61 -23.20 -7.12
N TYR A 24 3.47 -23.57 -6.18
CA TYR A 24 4.82 -24.05 -6.48
C TYR A 24 4.81 -25.26 -7.43
N HIS A 25 3.78 -26.11 -7.31
CA HIS A 25 3.59 -27.29 -8.17
C HIS A 25 2.82 -27.00 -9.47
N ASN A 26 2.35 -25.78 -9.70
CA ASN A 26 1.65 -25.40 -10.92
C ASN A 26 2.55 -25.65 -12.15
N PRO A 27 2.07 -26.39 -13.19
CA PRO A 27 2.87 -26.69 -14.38
C PRO A 27 3.43 -25.46 -15.09
N LYS A 28 2.69 -24.33 -15.09
CA LYS A 28 3.16 -23.06 -15.69
C LYS A 28 4.37 -22.47 -14.96
N ILE A 29 4.50 -22.74 -13.65
CA ILE A 29 5.62 -22.29 -12.82
C ILE A 29 6.77 -23.30 -12.85
N LYS A 30 6.46 -24.60 -12.78
CA LYS A 30 7.45 -25.70 -12.84
C LYS A 30 8.20 -25.73 -14.19
N ASN A 31 7.49 -25.46 -15.28
CA ASN A 31 8.06 -25.43 -16.64
C ASN A 31 8.64 -24.07 -17.03
N ALA A 32 8.79 -23.15 -16.07
CA ALA A 32 9.36 -21.83 -16.28
C ALA A 32 10.64 -21.61 -15.49
N THR A 33 11.48 -20.70 -15.99
CA THR A 33 12.58 -20.10 -15.22
C THR A 33 12.06 -18.84 -14.54
N LEU A 34 12.18 -18.76 -13.22
CA LEU A 34 11.85 -17.52 -12.50
C LEU A 34 12.98 -16.51 -12.62
N ILE A 35 12.60 -15.26 -12.87
CA ILE A 35 13.50 -14.13 -13.12
C ILE A 35 13.09 -13.00 -12.20
N LEU A 36 14.05 -12.45 -11.47
CA LEU A 36 13.90 -11.21 -10.73
C LEU A 36 14.12 -10.03 -11.69
N THR A 37 13.12 -9.14 -11.81
CA THR A 37 13.25 -7.93 -12.63
C THR A 37 13.99 -6.83 -11.87
N LYS A 38 14.44 -5.79 -12.59
CA LYS A 38 15.08 -4.60 -11.98
C LYS A 38 14.14 -3.91 -10.98
N ASP A 39 12.83 -3.96 -11.24
CA ASP A 39 11.80 -3.38 -10.38
C ASP A 39 11.40 -4.28 -9.19
N GLY A 40 12.12 -5.40 -8.97
CA GLY A 40 11.93 -6.28 -7.82
C GLY A 40 10.85 -7.35 -7.97
N HIS A 41 10.16 -7.42 -9.12
CA HIS A 41 9.11 -8.40 -9.36
C HIS A 41 9.64 -9.74 -9.87
N ILE A 42 8.92 -10.82 -9.56
CA ILE A 42 9.22 -12.15 -10.10
C ILE A 42 8.38 -12.41 -11.35
N TYR A 43 9.08 -12.80 -12.42
CA TYR A 43 8.48 -13.21 -13.70
C TYR A 43 8.84 -14.66 -13.97
N ALA A 44 7.89 -15.42 -14.49
CA ALA A 44 8.10 -16.75 -15.01
C ALA A 44 8.32 -16.66 -16.53
N ARG A 45 9.49 -17.10 -16.99
CA ARG A 45 9.81 -17.28 -18.41
C ARG A 45 9.58 -18.73 -18.80
N ASP A 46 8.57 -18.96 -19.62
CA ASP A 46 8.26 -20.29 -20.15
C ASP A 46 9.46 -20.83 -20.95
N LYS A 47 9.89 -22.07 -20.66
CA LYS A 47 11.09 -22.64 -21.27
C LYS A 47 10.92 -22.93 -22.76
N LYS A 48 9.72 -23.28 -23.21
CA LYS A 48 9.41 -23.69 -24.59
C LYS A 48 9.17 -22.48 -25.50
N THR A 49 8.26 -21.60 -25.09
CA THR A 49 7.81 -20.44 -25.87
C THR A 49 8.65 -19.19 -25.64
N ARG A 50 9.48 -19.19 -24.59
CA ARG A 50 10.30 -18.05 -24.15
C ARG A 50 9.51 -16.81 -23.73
N LYS A 51 8.17 -16.87 -23.72
CA LYS A 51 7.27 -15.83 -23.25
C LYS A 51 7.40 -15.65 -21.74
N THR A 52 7.27 -14.41 -21.28
CA THR A 52 7.36 -14.06 -19.86
C THR A 52 6.01 -13.58 -19.35
N LYS A 53 5.66 -13.98 -18.13
CA LYS A 53 4.49 -13.47 -17.40
C LYS A 53 4.86 -13.29 -15.93
N SER A 54 4.32 -12.24 -15.29
CA SER A 54 4.49 -12.05 -13.85
C SER A 54 4.00 -13.29 -13.08
N LEU A 55 4.76 -13.71 -12.06
CA LEU A 55 4.43 -14.83 -11.19
C LEU A 55 3.09 -14.63 -10.49
N ALA A 56 2.89 -13.48 -9.85
CA ALA A 56 1.63 -13.10 -9.22
C ALA A 56 0.43 -13.20 -10.18
N ARG A 57 0.60 -12.85 -11.46
CA ARG A 57 -0.46 -13.01 -12.48
C ARG A 57 -0.74 -14.46 -12.88
N ILE A 58 0.23 -15.35 -12.75
CA ILE A 58 0.02 -16.79 -12.98
C ILE A 58 -0.77 -17.38 -11.82
N ILE A 59 -0.35 -17.07 -10.58
CA ILE A 59 -0.97 -17.55 -9.34
C ILE A 59 -2.43 -17.11 -9.24
N MET A 60 -2.71 -15.83 -9.47
CA MET A 60 -4.07 -15.29 -9.42
C MET A 60 -4.90 -15.59 -10.69
N ASN A 61 -4.34 -16.34 -11.65
CA ASN A 61 -4.94 -16.55 -12.97
C ASN A 61 -5.49 -15.27 -13.62
N ALA A 62 -4.75 -14.16 -13.47
CA ALA A 62 -5.23 -12.83 -13.84
C ALA A 62 -5.43 -12.68 -15.35
N LYS A 63 -6.62 -12.21 -15.75
CA LYS A 63 -7.00 -11.89 -17.13
C LYS A 63 -6.27 -10.65 -17.63
N ARG A 64 -6.24 -10.46 -18.95
CA ARG A 64 -5.71 -9.23 -19.58
C ARG A 64 -6.43 -8.01 -19.00
N GLY A 65 -5.67 -6.96 -18.65
CA GLY A 65 -6.22 -5.73 -18.07
C GLY A 65 -6.40 -5.73 -16.55
N GLN A 66 -6.49 -6.88 -15.87
CA GLN A 66 -6.56 -6.92 -14.41
C GLN A 66 -5.19 -6.58 -13.79
N VAL A 67 -5.15 -5.82 -12.70
CA VAL A 67 -3.92 -5.57 -11.93
C VAL A 67 -3.89 -6.55 -10.74
N VAL A 68 -2.71 -7.11 -10.45
CA VAL A 68 -2.49 -7.95 -9.26
C VAL A 68 -1.60 -7.16 -8.31
N ASP A 69 -2.15 -6.80 -7.16
CA ASP A 69 -1.49 -6.02 -6.12
C ASP A 69 -1.02 -6.93 -4.97
N HIS A 70 0.07 -6.54 -4.29
CA HIS A 70 0.63 -7.25 -3.15
C HIS A 70 0.28 -6.48 -1.88
N ARG A 71 -0.56 -7.07 -1.02
CA ARG A 71 -1.06 -6.42 0.22
C ARG A 71 0.07 -5.92 1.11
N ASP A 72 1.15 -6.68 1.23
CA ASP A 72 2.34 -6.31 2.02
C ASP A 72 3.33 -5.39 1.30
N ARG A 73 3.13 -5.10 0.00
CA ARG A 73 4.02 -4.33 -0.89
C ARG A 73 5.38 -5.01 -1.13
N ASN A 74 5.50 -6.29 -0.83
CA ASN A 74 6.68 -7.09 -1.10
C ASN A 74 6.45 -7.96 -2.35
N PRO A 75 7.06 -7.61 -3.50
CA PRO A 75 6.89 -8.36 -4.74
C PRO A 75 7.50 -9.78 -4.71
N LEU A 76 8.24 -10.13 -3.65
CA LEU A 76 8.78 -11.48 -3.43
C LEU A 76 7.81 -12.38 -2.65
N ASN A 77 6.81 -11.82 -1.98
CA ASN A 77 5.77 -12.58 -1.30
C ASN A 77 4.58 -12.84 -2.23
N ASN A 78 4.61 -13.98 -2.92
CA ASN A 78 3.62 -14.37 -3.93
C ASN A 78 2.59 -15.37 -3.39
N GLN A 79 2.42 -15.48 -2.07
CA GLN A 79 1.34 -16.27 -1.45
C GLN A 79 -0.03 -15.70 -1.83
N LYS A 80 -1.03 -16.54 -2.13
CA LYS A 80 -2.38 -16.10 -2.56
C LYS A 80 -3.02 -15.16 -1.54
N SER A 81 -2.83 -15.41 -0.25
CA SER A 81 -3.32 -14.56 0.84
C SER A 81 -2.75 -13.13 0.79
N ASN A 82 -1.55 -12.95 0.23
CA ASN A 82 -0.91 -11.65 0.05
C ASN A 82 -1.27 -10.98 -1.29
N LEU A 83 -1.82 -11.72 -2.24
CA LEU A 83 -2.19 -11.20 -3.55
C LEU A 83 -3.66 -10.80 -3.61
N ARG A 84 -3.99 -9.79 -4.43
CA ARG A 84 -5.38 -9.41 -4.72
C ARG A 84 -5.53 -8.83 -6.12
N ILE A 85 -6.73 -8.98 -6.70
CA ILE A 85 -7.10 -8.22 -7.90
C ILE A 85 -7.47 -6.81 -7.47
N ALA A 86 -6.87 -5.81 -8.09
CA ALA A 86 -7.08 -4.40 -7.77
C ALA A 86 -7.33 -3.58 -9.04
N THR A 87 -7.98 -2.44 -8.88
CA THR A 87 -7.97 -1.39 -9.91
C THR A 87 -6.61 -0.69 -9.94
N HIS A 88 -6.32 0.03 -11.03
CA HIS A 88 -5.10 0.85 -11.09
C HIS A 88 -5.03 1.85 -9.93
N ARG A 89 -6.16 2.47 -9.57
CA ARG A 89 -6.26 3.40 -8.43
C ARG A 89 -5.92 2.71 -7.12
N GLN A 90 -6.55 1.56 -6.84
CA GLN A 90 -6.30 0.78 -5.63
C GLN A 90 -4.83 0.35 -5.51
N ASN A 91 -4.22 -0.13 -6.59
CA ASN A 91 -2.79 -0.46 -6.62
C ASN A 91 -1.91 0.77 -6.35
N MET A 92 -2.29 1.93 -6.88
CA MET A 92 -1.57 3.19 -6.62
C MET A 92 -1.71 3.68 -5.18
N LEU A 93 -2.83 3.43 -4.50
CA LEU A 93 -3.02 3.76 -3.10
C LEU A 93 -2.10 2.96 -2.17
N ASN A 94 -1.80 1.72 -2.53
CA ASN A 94 -0.90 0.84 -1.78
C ASN A 94 0.57 1.27 -1.88
N ARG A 95 0.91 2.15 -2.83
CA ARG A 95 2.27 2.64 -3.03
C ARG A 95 2.67 3.57 -1.89
N VAL A 96 3.77 3.24 -1.21
CA VAL A 96 4.37 4.12 -0.21
C VAL A 96 5.60 4.80 -0.77
N LEU A 97 5.49 6.11 -0.93
CA LEU A 97 6.57 6.97 -1.37
C LEU A 97 7.37 7.46 -0.16
N LYS A 98 8.68 7.25 -0.20
CA LYS A 98 9.60 7.90 0.72
C LYS A 98 9.51 9.41 0.52
N ASN A 99 9.28 10.14 1.60
CA ASN A 99 9.22 11.60 1.61
C ASN A 99 9.89 12.12 2.88
N SER A 100 10.14 13.44 2.93
CA SER A 100 10.88 14.07 4.02
C SER A 100 10.13 14.16 5.35
N THR A 101 8.82 13.94 5.35
CA THR A 101 7.99 14.04 6.58
C THR A 101 7.89 12.73 7.34
N GLY A 102 8.24 11.60 6.71
CA GLY A 102 8.05 10.26 7.26
C GLY A 102 6.61 9.74 7.21
N PHE A 103 5.62 10.62 6.99
CA PHE A 103 4.21 10.24 6.89
C PHE A 103 3.75 10.14 5.43
N ILE A 104 3.01 9.09 5.11
CA ILE A 104 2.47 8.81 3.79
C ILE A 104 1.50 9.95 3.43
N GLY A 105 1.64 10.50 2.22
CA GLY A 105 0.74 11.54 1.68
C GLY A 105 0.81 12.90 2.39
N VAL A 106 1.75 13.09 3.32
CA VAL A 106 2.01 14.37 3.98
C VAL A 106 3.25 15.02 3.35
N HIS A 107 3.18 16.31 3.08
CA HIS A 107 4.25 17.07 2.45
C HIS A 107 4.35 18.48 3.02
N THR A 108 5.54 19.06 2.90
CA THR A 108 5.76 20.47 3.24
C THR A 108 5.33 21.37 2.08
N ARG A 109 4.68 22.50 2.38
CA ARG A 109 4.42 23.60 1.42
C ARG A 109 4.71 24.95 2.06
N LYS A 110 4.75 26.01 1.23
CA LYS A 110 4.66 27.39 1.69
C LYS A 110 3.23 27.91 1.48
N ASN A 111 2.69 28.63 2.45
CA ASN A 111 1.41 29.32 2.31
C ASN A 111 1.59 30.64 1.53
N LYS A 112 0.50 31.40 1.35
CA LYS A 112 0.53 32.70 0.64
C LYS A 112 1.47 33.74 1.29
N LYS A 113 1.75 33.62 2.59
CA LYS A 113 2.68 34.48 3.34
C LYS A 113 4.12 33.97 3.31
N GLY A 114 4.40 32.85 2.63
CA GLY A 114 5.72 32.23 2.57
C GLY A 114 6.05 31.32 3.76
N GLU A 115 5.14 31.17 4.72
CA GLU A 115 5.34 30.34 5.92
C GLU A 115 5.24 28.86 5.58
N LYS A 116 6.09 28.06 6.21
CA LYS A 116 6.08 26.60 6.06
C LYS A 116 4.81 26.02 6.71
N ILE A 117 4.14 25.12 6.00
CA ILE A 117 2.97 24.38 6.47
C ILE A 117 3.08 22.90 6.07
N TYR A 118 2.37 22.03 6.77
CA TYR A 118 2.14 20.67 6.33
C TYR A 118 0.84 20.58 5.52
N CYS A 119 0.84 19.72 4.51
CA CYS A 119 -0.32 19.42 3.70
C CYS A 119 -0.50 17.91 3.63
N ALA A 120 -1.64 17.42 4.08
CA ALA A 120 -2.11 16.06 3.85
C ALA A 120 -2.83 16.02 2.51
N SER A 121 -2.56 15.00 1.69
CA SER A 121 -3.25 14.81 0.41
C SER A 121 -3.67 13.36 0.19
N TYR A 122 -4.86 13.20 -0.35
CA TYR A 122 -5.42 11.92 -0.75
C TYR A 122 -6.35 12.13 -1.95
N ILE A 123 -6.35 11.18 -2.88
CA ILE A 123 -7.16 11.24 -4.11
C ILE A 123 -8.21 10.13 -4.02
N SER A 124 -9.46 10.52 -3.79
CA SER A 124 -10.59 9.60 -3.90
C SER A 124 -10.97 9.35 -5.37
N GLU A 125 -11.95 8.50 -5.62
CA GLU A 125 -12.49 8.32 -6.97
C GLU A 125 -13.16 9.59 -7.50
N LYS A 126 -13.71 10.41 -6.59
CA LYS A 126 -14.51 11.59 -6.93
C LYS A 126 -13.67 12.86 -6.99
N LYS A 127 -12.72 13.02 -6.05
CA LYS A 127 -11.98 14.27 -5.88
C LYS A 127 -10.67 14.12 -5.12
N ARG A 128 -9.85 15.15 -5.19
CA ARG A 128 -8.71 15.34 -4.28
C ARG A 128 -9.21 15.92 -2.95
N HIS A 129 -8.74 15.33 -1.86
CA HIS A 129 -8.88 15.86 -0.51
C HIS A 129 -7.55 16.46 -0.07
N SER A 130 -7.61 17.56 0.66
CA SER A 130 -6.41 18.23 1.18
C SER A 130 -6.70 18.86 2.53
N PHE A 131 -5.74 18.75 3.44
CA PHE A 131 -5.80 19.37 4.76
C PHE A 131 -4.47 20.05 5.05
N TYR A 132 -4.51 21.24 5.66
CA TYR A 132 -3.34 22.03 5.95
C TYR A 132 -3.22 22.29 7.45
N SER A 133 -2.02 22.13 7.99
CA SER A 133 -1.69 22.39 9.39
C SER A 133 -0.39 23.19 9.52
N PRO A 134 -0.17 23.85 10.68
CA PRO A 134 1.10 24.51 10.98
C PRO A 134 2.29 23.55 10.85
N ALA A 135 3.47 24.08 10.51
CA ALA A 135 4.70 23.29 10.46
C ALA A 135 5.30 23.02 11.85
N THR A 136 4.49 22.50 12.77
CA THR A 136 4.86 22.07 14.12
C THR A 136 4.87 20.56 14.22
N PRO A 137 5.53 19.95 15.23
CA PRO A 137 5.44 18.52 15.47
C PRO A 137 4.00 18.02 15.64
N TYR A 138 3.16 18.79 16.33
CA TYR A 138 1.74 18.48 16.48
C TYR A 138 0.99 18.58 15.14
N GLY A 139 1.18 19.68 14.40
CA GLY A 139 0.58 19.87 13.07
C GLY A 139 0.96 18.75 12.08
N LEU A 140 2.17 18.19 12.18
CA LEU A 140 2.57 17.04 11.37
C LEU A 140 1.70 15.80 11.64
N VAL A 141 1.49 15.48 12.92
CA VAL A 141 0.65 14.35 13.36
C VAL A 141 -0.80 14.57 12.94
N VAL A 142 -1.33 15.79 13.10
CA VAL A 142 -2.69 16.13 12.68
C VAL A 142 -2.86 15.97 11.17
N ALA A 143 -1.89 16.40 10.36
CA ALA A 143 -1.94 16.19 8.90
C ALA A 143 -1.94 14.69 8.55
N ALA A 144 -1.11 13.88 9.21
CA ALA A 144 -1.09 12.44 9.01
C ALA A 144 -2.43 11.78 9.37
N ALA A 145 -3.04 12.17 10.50
CA ALA A 145 -4.36 11.69 10.94
C ALA A 145 -5.48 12.16 10.00
N ALA A 146 -5.40 13.38 9.47
CA ALA A 146 -6.35 13.89 8.48
C ALA A 146 -6.34 13.07 7.19
N ARG A 147 -5.16 12.65 6.71
CA ARG A 147 -5.07 11.73 5.56
C ARG A 147 -5.74 10.40 5.87
N ASP A 148 -5.44 9.81 7.02
CA ASP A 148 -6.01 8.53 7.43
C ASP A 148 -7.53 8.62 7.54
N LYS A 149 -8.04 9.73 8.08
CA LYS A 149 -9.48 10.03 8.10
C LYS A 149 -10.06 10.03 6.68
N PHE A 150 -9.42 10.70 5.71
CA PHE A 150 -9.90 10.71 4.33
C PHE A 150 -9.95 9.31 3.72
N ILE A 151 -8.98 8.45 4.02
CA ILE A 151 -8.98 7.05 3.56
C ILE A 151 -10.18 6.30 4.13
N LEU A 152 -10.36 6.37 5.45
CA LEU A 152 -11.45 5.67 6.15
C LEU A 152 -12.83 6.16 5.71
N GLN A 153 -12.98 7.46 5.48
CA GLN A 153 -14.23 8.04 4.95
C GLN A 153 -14.59 7.54 3.55
N ASN A 154 -13.60 7.09 2.77
CA ASN A 154 -13.80 6.57 1.42
C ASN A 154 -13.73 5.03 1.36
N GLY A 155 -13.58 4.34 2.51
CA GLY A 155 -13.54 2.87 2.56
C GLY A 155 -12.31 2.25 1.90
N ASP A 156 -11.21 3.00 1.78
CA ASP A 156 -10.00 2.56 1.06
C ASP A 156 -8.96 1.90 1.98
N GLU A 157 -9.21 1.73 3.28
CA GLU A 157 -8.22 1.26 4.27
C GLU A 157 -7.67 -0.15 4.01
N GLU A 158 -8.36 -0.94 3.19
CA GLU A 158 -7.83 -2.22 2.70
C GLU A 158 -6.65 -1.99 1.76
N TYR A 159 -6.71 -0.96 0.91
CA TYR A 159 -5.74 -0.67 -0.16
C TYR A 159 -4.72 0.39 0.20
N ALA A 160 -5.13 1.39 0.96
CA ALA A 160 -4.30 2.52 1.36
C ALA A 160 -3.81 2.29 2.80
N PRO A 161 -2.50 2.09 3.03
CA PRO A 161 -1.97 2.00 4.38
C PRO A 161 -2.22 3.32 5.14
N LEU A 162 -2.62 3.16 6.40
CA LEU A 162 -2.78 4.27 7.34
C LEU A 162 -1.40 4.64 7.89
N ASN A 163 -1.23 5.91 8.22
CA ASN A 163 -0.10 6.37 9.02
C ASN A 163 -0.18 5.83 10.45
N PHE A 164 -1.39 5.69 10.98
CA PHE A 164 -1.66 5.16 12.32
C PHE A 164 -2.61 3.96 12.24
N GLU A 165 -2.04 2.76 12.30
CA GLU A 165 -2.77 1.49 12.21
C GLU A 165 -3.83 1.32 13.32
N ILE A 166 -3.69 2.04 14.45
CA ILE A 166 -4.68 2.04 15.53
C ILE A 166 -6.08 2.47 15.04
N PHE A 167 -6.16 3.33 14.02
CA PHE A 167 -7.43 3.79 13.45
C PHE A 167 -8.17 2.74 12.61
N LYS A 168 -7.60 1.53 12.43
CA LYS A 168 -8.36 0.38 11.90
C LYS A 168 -9.26 -0.28 12.95
N LYS A 169 -9.06 0.05 14.24
CA LYS A 169 -9.76 -0.60 15.37
C LYS A 169 -10.75 0.38 16.00
N GLU A 170 -11.87 -0.16 16.47
CA GLU A 170 -12.77 0.59 17.34
C GLU A 170 -12.20 0.69 18.77
N PRO A 171 -12.49 1.75 19.53
CA PRO A 171 -13.32 2.92 19.16
C PRO A 171 -12.56 4.01 18.38
N TYR A 172 -11.25 3.83 18.15
CA TYR A 172 -10.38 4.86 17.56
C TYR A 172 -10.79 5.27 16.15
N LYS A 173 -11.28 4.31 15.34
CA LYS A 173 -11.86 4.58 14.02
C LYS A 173 -13.03 5.55 14.13
N SER A 174 -14.02 5.22 14.96
CA SER A 174 -15.20 6.07 15.18
C SER A 174 -14.85 7.44 15.74
N LEU A 175 -13.92 7.51 16.69
CA LEU A 175 -13.42 8.78 17.24
C LEU A 175 -12.80 9.68 16.16
N LEU A 176 -11.93 9.14 15.31
CA LEU A 176 -11.32 9.90 14.22
C LEU A 176 -12.38 10.35 13.20
N LEU A 177 -13.32 9.48 12.84
CA LEU A 177 -14.38 9.80 11.89
C LEU A 177 -15.34 10.87 12.44
N GLY A 178 -15.65 10.84 13.74
CA GLY A 178 -16.51 11.80 14.42
C GLY A 178 -15.85 13.15 14.74
N GLY A 179 -14.54 13.20 14.94
CA GLY A 179 -13.84 14.44 15.32
C GLY A 179 -13.73 15.47 14.19
N ASP A 180 -13.97 16.76 14.46
CA ASP A 180 -13.75 17.80 13.45
C ASP A 180 -12.25 18.12 13.31
N LEU A 181 -11.72 17.93 12.09
CA LEU A 181 -10.32 18.24 11.77
C LEU A 181 -10.00 19.73 11.94
N TYR A 182 -11.00 20.62 11.82
CA TYR A 182 -10.80 22.06 11.96
C TYR A 182 -10.82 22.53 13.43
N GLU A 183 -11.51 21.83 14.33
CA GLU A 183 -11.44 22.11 15.76
C GLU A 183 -10.05 21.77 16.32
N ILE A 184 -9.45 20.67 15.85
CA ILE A 184 -8.07 20.28 16.19
C ILE A 184 -7.05 21.37 15.82
N ARG A 185 -7.31 22.14 14.76
CA ARG A 185 -6.46 23.28 14.36
C ARG A 185 -6.60 24.49 15.29
N LYS A 186 -7.76 24.68 15.93
CA LYS A 186 -8.05 25.87 16.76
C LYS A 186 -7.45 25.78 18.16
N GLU A 187 -7.28 24.59 18.70
CA GLU A 187 -6.67 24.39 20.03
C GLU A 187 -5.21 24.83 20.10
N GLU A 188 -4.49 24.84 18.97
CA GLU A 188 -3.08 25.26 18.88
C GLU A 188 -2.91 26.79 18.76
N VAL A 189 -3.96 27.54 18.38
CA VAL A 189 -3.93 29.02 18.31
C VAL A 189 -4.23 29.66 19.69
N ARG A 190 -4.73 28.86 20.63
CA ARG A 190 -5.12 29.30 21.99
C ARG A 190 -4.04 29.05 23.05
N LYS A 191 -2.90 28.46 22.69
CA LYS A 191 -1.72 28.30 23.55
C LYS A 191 -0.59 29.16 23.01
#